data_AF-A0A920JU73-F1
#
_entry.id   AF-A0A920JU73-F1
#
_cell.length_a   1.000
_cell.length_b   1.000
_cell.length_c   1.000
_cell.angle_alpha   90.00
_cell.angle_beta   90.00
_cell.angle_gamma   90.00
#
_symmetry.space_group_name_H-M   'P 1'
#
loop_
_entity.id
_entity.type
_entity.pdbx_description
1 polymer ?
#
loop_
_entity_poly.entity_id
_entity_poly.type
_entity_poly.pdbx_seq_one_letter_code
_entity_poly.pdbx_strand_id
1 'polypeptide(L)' 'MKKDNFLISNIDLTFICEKPKISEFRNSMIKKISKICNLDSDKINIKATTSEKLGYTGREEGIAVLTTVLIYKK' A
#
# COMPACT_ATOMS: atom_id res chain seq x y z
N MET A 1 -7.66 -4.05 16.30
CA MET A 1 -7.37 -2.65 16.68
C MET A 1 -8.32 -2.13 17.76
N LYS A 2 -9.64 -2.03 17.52
CA LYS A 2 -10.60 -1.56 18.55
C LYS A 2 -10.67 -2.40 19.83
N LYS A 3 -10.45 -3.72 19.73
CA LYS A 3 -10.50 -4.63 20.89
C LYS A 3 -9.37 -4.38 21.90
N ASP A 4 -8.23 -3.86 21.43
CA ASP A 4 -7.03 -3.61 22.23
C ASP A 4 -6.66 -2.10 22.29
N ASN A 5 -7.60 -1.23 21.87
CA ASN A 5 -7.47 0.22 21.86
C ASN A 5 -6.30 0.78 21.01
N PHE A 6 -5.91 0.09 19.93
CA PHE A 6 -4.91 0.61 18.99
C PHE A 6 -5.56 1.43 17.87
N LEU A 7 -4.85 2.46 17.43
CA LEU A 7 -5.16 3.32 16.27
C LEU A 7 -4.04 3.22 15.23
N ILE A 8 -4.38 3.49 13.95
CA ILE A 8 -3.42 3.54 12.85
C ILE A 8 -2.83 4.95 12.81
N SER A 9 -1.50 5.06 12.81
CA SER A 9 -0.78 6.31 12.57
C SER A 9 -0.68 6.59 11.06
N ASN A 10 -0.11 5.64 10.32
CA ASN A 10 0.10 5.76 8.88
C ASN A 10 0.25 4.38 8.23
N ILE A 11 0.06 4.34 6.91
CA ILE A 11 0.19 3.16 6.07
C ILE A 11 1.15 3.48 4.93
N ASP A 12 2.13 2.61 4.70
CA ASP A 12 3.07 2.70 3.58
C ASP A 12 3.02 1.41 2.77
N LEU A 13 2.65 1.51 1.49
CA LEU A 13 2.56 0.37 0.57
C LEU A 13 3.63 0.48 -0.51
N THR A 14 4.33 -0.62 -0.80
CA THR A 14 5.24 -0.74 -1.95
C THR A 14 4.78 -1.88 -2.84
N PHE A 15 4.31 -1.54 -4.03
CA PHE A 15 3.97 -2.47 -5.08
C PHE A 15 5.23 -2.91 -5.82
N ILE A 16 5.32 -4.20 -6.12
CA ILE A 16 6.41 -4.81 -6.88
C ILE A 16 5.78 -5.50 -8.08
N CYS A 17 5.87 -4.87 -9.24
CA CYS A 17 5.29 -5.35 -10.50
C CYS A 17 5.89 -4.62 -11.71
N GLU A 18 6.01 -5.32 -12.84
CA GLU A 18 6.38 -4.70 -14.12
C GLU A 18 5.22 -3.86 -14.69
N LYS A 19 3.99 -4.36 -14.57
CA LYS A 19 2.76 -3.71 -15.01
C LYS A 19 1.60 -4.04 -14.06
N PRO A 20 0.57 -3.17 -13.97
CA PRO A 20 0.45 -1.87 -14.60
C PRO A 20 1.23 -0.77 -13.87
N LYS A 21 1.30 0.43 -14.46
CA LYS A 21 1.99 1.57 -13.85
C LYS A 21 1.16 2.14 -12.69
N ILE A 22 1.51 1.77 -11.45
CA ILE A 22 0.74 2.09 -10.24
C ILE A 22 0.51 3.60 -10.04
N SER A 23 1.40 4.46 -10.56
CA SER A 23 1.22 5.92 -10.48
C SER A 23 -0.12 6.41 -11.06
N GLU A 24 -0.65 5.72 -12.08
CA GLU A 24 -1.94 6.07 -12.72
C GLU A 24 -3.13 5.80 -11.81
N PHE A 25 -3.00 4.86 -10.86
CA PHE A 25 -4.06 4.44 -9.95
C PHE A 25 -3.88 4.99 -8.53
N ARG A 26 -2.71 5.57 -8.24
CA ARG A 26 -2.27 5.98 -6.89
C ARG A 26 -3.33 6.75 -6.11
N ASN A 27 -3.85 7.84 -6.68
CA ASN A 27 -4.80 8.71 -5.97
C ASN A 27 -6.13 8.02 -5.68
N SER A 28 -6.61 7.20 -6.63
CA SER A 28 -7.82 6.40 -6.46
C SER A 28 -7.65 5.35 -5.36
N MET A 29 -6.50 4.68 -5.31
CA MET A 29 -6.15 3.73 -4.25
C MET A 29 -6.07 4.41 -2.89
N ILE A 30 -5.36 5.54 -2.77
CA ILE A 30 -5.27 6.31 -1.51
C ILE A 30 -6.67 6.67 -1.00
N LYS A 31 -7.55 7.20 -1.87
CA LYS A 31 -8.92 7.56 -1.48
C LYS A 31 -9.73 6.36 -0.98
N LYS A 32 -9.60 5.20 -1.64
CA LYS A 32 -10.26 3.96 -1.22
C LYS A 32 -9.73 3.47 0.12
N ILE A 33 -8.41 3.41 0.30
CA ILE A 33 -7.76 2.97 1.54
C ILE A 33 -8.14 3.91 2.69
N SER A 34 -8.10 5.23 2.46
CA SER A 34 -8.52 6.26 3.43
C SER A 34 -9.94 6.00 3.94
N LYS A 35 -10.88 5.71 3.04
CA LYS A 35 -12.26 5.40 3.40
C LYS A 35 -12.38 4.07 4.15
N ILE A 36 -11.68 3.02 3.71
CA ILE A 36 -11.74 1.68 4.31
C ILE A 36 -11.15 1.68 5.72
N CYS A 37 -10.01 2.37 5.91
CA CYS A 37 -9.27 2.41 7.16
C CYS A 37 -9.71 3.56 8.09
N ASN A 38 -10.60 4.45 7.62
CA ASN A 38 -10.98 5.69 8.32
C ASN A 38 -9.74 6.49 8.77
N LEU A 39 -8.85 6.75 7.82
CA LEU A 39 -7.56 7.40 8.00
C LEU A 39 -7.42 8.53 6.98
N ASP A 40 -6.84 9.66 7.37
CA ASP A 40 -6.61 10.77 6.45
C ASP A 40 -5.66 10.37 5.30
N SER A 41 -5.91 10.92 4.11
CA SER A 41 -5.18 10.53 2.89
C SER A 41 -3.69 10.90 2.93
N ASP A 42 -3.30 11.91 3.70
CA ASP A 42 -1.92 12.33 3.94
C ASP A 42 -1.13 11.31 4.79
N LYS A 43 -1.81 10.43 5.52
CA LYS A 43 -1.22 9.33 6.29
C LYS A 43 -1.03 8.05 5.48
N ILE A 44 -1.33 8.07 4.17
CA ILE A 44 -1.26 6.89 3.30
C ILE A 44 -0.29 7.18 2.16
N ASN A 45 0.76 6.38 2.07
CA ASN A 45 1.73 6.45 1.00
C ASN A 45 1.71 5.16 0.17
N ILE A 46 1.77 5.30 -1.16
CA ILE A 46 1.86 4.19 -2.10
C ILE A 46 3.11 4.41 -2.95
N LYS A 47 3.95 3.41 -3.09
CA LYS A 47 5.13 3.42 -3.97
C LYS A 47 5.08 2.20 -4.86
N ALA A 48 5.83 2.23 -5.96
CA ALA A 48 5.95 1.09 -6.85
C ALA A 48 7.36 0.98 -7.38
N THR A 49 7.79 -0.26 -7.60
CA THR A 49 9.06 -0.60 -8.23
C THR A 49 8.88 -1.86 -9.07
N THR A 50 9.78 -2.05 -10.02
CA THR A 50 9.88 -3.22 -10.88
C THR A 50 10.73 -4.29 -10.19
N SER A 51 10.70 -5.52 -10.70
CA SER A 51 11.66 -6.56 -10.28
C SER A 51 12.80 -6.70 -11.28
N GLU A 52 12.98 -5.72 -12.16
CA GLU A 52 13.94 -5.75 -13.26
C GLU A 52 13.84 -7.06 -14.07
N LYS A 53 12.60 -7.51 -14.33
CA LYS A 53 12.28 -8.78 -15.01
C LYS A 53 12.73 -10.05 -14.28
N LEU A 54 13.09 -9.97 -12.99
CA LEU A 54 13.46 -11.11 -12.16
C LEU A 54 12.26 -11.68 -11.39
N GLY A 55 12.20 -13.01 -11.25
CA GLY A 55 11.17 -13.69 -10.48
C GLY A 55 9.76 -13.62 -11.11
N TYR A 56 8.75 -14.06 -10.36
CA TYR A 56 7.37 -14.14 -10.87
C TYR A 56 6.76 -12.75 -11.12
N THR A 57 7.09 -11.76 -10.28
CA THR A 57 6.69 -10.36 -10.47
C THR A 57 7.33 -9.75 -11.71
N GLY A 58 8.60 -10.11 -11.99
CA GLY A 58 9.33 -9.71 -13.19
C GLY A 58 8.86 -10.40 -14.48
N ARG A 59 8.32 -11.61 -14.39
CA ARG A 59 7.70 -12.34 -15.52
C ARG A 59 6.23 -11.99 -15.75
N GLU A 60 5.71 -10.98 -15.07
CA GLU A 60 4.30 -10.55 -15.15
C GLU A 60 3.29 -11.65 -14.74
N GLU A 61 3.72 -12.64 -13.95
CA GLU A 61 2.87 -13.74 -13.47
C GLU A 61 2.06 -13.35 -12.22
N GLY A 62 2.42 -12.24 -11.58
CA GLY A 62 1.74 -11.73 -10.40
C GLY A 62 2.26 -10.36 -9.95
N ILE A 63 1.59 -9.80 -8.94
CA ILE A 63 1.94 -8.55 -8.30
C ILE A 63 2.16 -8.84 -6.81
N ALA A 64 3.28 -8.37 -6.26
CA ALA A 64 3.51 -8.41 -4.82
C ALA A 64 3.32 -7.01 -4.21
N VAL A 65 2.88 -6.96 -2.96
CA VAL A 65 2.75 -5.70 -2.21
C VAL A 65 3.30 -5.88 -0.81
N LEU A 66 4.28 -5.05 -0.45
CA LEU A 66 4.77 -4.94 0.91
C LEU A 66 4.07 -3.78 1.60
N THR A 67 3.50 -4.01 2.78
CA THR A 67 2.77 -2.97 3.52
C THR A 67 3.30 -2.85 4.94
N THR A 68 3.68 -1.65 5.33
CA THR A 68 4.10 -1.31 6.69
C THR A 68 3.04 -0.41 7.32
N VAL A 69 2.58 -0.75 8.52
CA VAL A 69 1.59 0.02 9.27
C VAL A 69 2.15 0.32 10.65
N LEU A 70 2.22 1.61 10.99
CA LEU A 70 2.51 2.02 12.36
C LEU A 70 1.19 2.13 13.12
N ILE A 71 1.14 1.50 14.28
CA ILE A 71 0.00 1.54 15.19
C ILE A 71 0.44 2.04 16.55
N TYR A 72 -0.45 2.69 17.28
CA TYR A 72 -0.21 3.17 18.63
C TYR A 72 -1.43 2.94 19.50
N LYS A 73 -1.21 2.76 20.80
CA LYS A 73 -2.30 2.62 21.76
C LYS A 73 -2.86 4.01 22.09
N LYS A 74 -4.18 4.14 22.02
CA LYS A 74 -4.89 5.35 22.44
C LYS A 74 -4.91 5.47 23.95
#